data_AF-A0A498MAN8-F1
#
_entry.id   AF-A0A498MAN8-F1
#
_cell.length_a   1.000
_cell.length_b   1.000
_cell.length_c   1.000
_cell.angle_alpha   90.00
_cell.angle_beta   90.00
_cell.angle_gamma   90.00
#
_symmetry.space_group_name_H-M   'P 1'
#
loop_
_entity.id
_entity.type
_entity.pdbx_description
1 polymer ?
#
loop_
_entity_poly.entity_id
_entity_poly.type
_entity_poly.pdbx_seq_one_letter_code
_entity_poly.pdbx_strand_id
1 'polypeptide(L)'
;MEGSSQDFGQTQFICTSVPKDMDLCAATMQNSGPAEDLKTTVMQLRETVLQQKETIMNQKETIRELTSKLSRCESQGVLEPVAGGRKKEPGKNTMGDVSRGPTDTLAQLGQTLATLKQRLENLEQYSRNNGSVQANSLKDLLQNKIDDMEKQVLSRVNTLEDSKPGQKNDTDQRNRVESTLTSLHQRINDLEKGSKGSRPLDKFQITFPLRTNYMYAKVKKSLPEMYAFSFCLWIKSNASPGVGTPFSYAVPGQANELVLIEWGNNPMEILINDKVAKLPFIINDGKWHHICITWTTRDGVWEAFQDGVLRGTGENLAPYHPIKPNGVLVLGQEQDTLGGGFDATQAFVGELANFHIWDRKLTAGEIYNLATCNNRAQAGNVLSWSESNIDVFGGATKWTFEPCRQLN
;
A
#
# COMPACT_ATOMS: atom_id res chain seq x y z
N MET A 1 68.94 4.16 -17.27
CA MET A 1 67.70 3.38 -17.33
C MET A 1 66.65 4.20 -16.60
N GLU A 2 65.52 4.64 -17.13
CA GLU A 2 64.86 4.52 -18.44
C GLU A 2 63.95 5.76 -18.55
N GLY A 3 63.79 6.29 -19.76
CA GLY A 3 62.78 7.29 -20.05
C GLY A 3 61.47 6.65 -20.51
N SER A 4 60.40 7.44 -20.56
CA SER A 4 59.41 7.43 -21.65
C SER A 4 58.23 8.33 -21.27
N SER A 5 58.22 9.54 -21.83
CA SER A 5 57.02 10.37 -21.93
C SER A 5 56.10 9.74 -22.97
N GLN A 6 54.90 9.29 -22.57
CA GLN A 6 53.87 8.82 -23.51
C GLN A 6 52.95 9.97 -23.91
N ASP A 7 52.98 10.25 -25.20
CA ASP A 7 52.20 11.21 -25.97
C ASP A 7 50.76 10.66 -26.14
N PHE A 8 49.75 11.43 -25.75
CA PHE A 8 48.34 11.07 -25.95
C PHE A 8 47.91 11.50 -27.36
N GLY A 9 47.86 10.53 -28.28
CA GLY A 9 47.43 10.73 -29.66
C GLY A 9 45.99 11.25 -29.79
N GLN A 10 45.82 12.26 -30.64
CA GLN A 10 44.52 12.78 -31.09
C GLN A 10 43.70 11.69 -31.78
N THR A 11 42.48 11.44 -31.31
CA THR A 11 41.48 10.64 -32.03
C THR A 11 40.82 11.48 -33.11
N GLN A 12 41.24 11.28 -34.36
CA GLN A 12 40.64 11.91 -35.54
C GLN A 12 39.47 11.02 -36.03
N PHE A 13 38.24 11.53 -35.98
CA PHE A 13 37.08 10.83 -36.54
C PHE A 13 37.06 10.98 -38.07
N ILE A 14 37.30 9.88 -38.78
CA ILE A 14 37.15 9.80 -40.23
C ILE A 14 35.69 9.43 -40.55
N CYS A 15 34.95 10.36 -41.13
CA CYS A 15 33.64 10.07 -41.72
C CYS A 15 33.83 9.68 -43.20
N THR A 16 33.57 8.42 -43.53
CA THR A 16 33.42 7.98 -44.93
C THR A 16 31.94 7.94 -45.31
N SER A 17 31.59 8.60 -46.41
CA SER A 17 30.22 8.60 -46.95
C SER A 17 29.88 7.27 -47.61
N VAL A 18 28.74 6.68 -47.24
CA VAL A 18 28.19 5.47 -47.87
C VAL A 18 27.34 5.85 -49.09
N PRO A 19 27.52 5.22 -50.26
CA PRO A 19 26.67 5.46 -51.43
C PRO A 19 25.22 5.01 -51.18
N LYS A 20 24.25 5.78 -51.69
CA LYS A 20 22.85 5.33 -51.79
C LYS A 20 22.80 4.16 -52.78
N ASP A 21 22.17 3.06 -52.35
CA ASP A 21 21.82 1.85 -53.13
C ASP A 21 22.70 0.60 -52.88
N MET A 22 22.81 0.17 -51.62
CA MET A 22 23.17 -1.23 -51.32
C MET A 22 22.28 -1.84 -50.23
N ASP A 23 21.64 -2.95 -50.59
CA ASP A 23 20.78 -3.78 -49.75
C ASP A 23 21.60 -4.54 -48.70
N LEU A 24 21.32 -4.28 -47.43
CA LEU A 24 22.11 -4.77 -46.29
C LEU A 24 21.54 -6.09 -45.75
N CYS A 25 21.57 -7.16 -46.55
CA CYS A 25 21.12 -8.51 -46.11
C CYS A 25 21.90 -9.66 -46.79
N ALA A 26 23.23 -9.60 -46.84
CA ALA A 26 24.07 -10.80 -47.05
C ALA A 26 25.55 -10.47 -46.83
N ALA A 27 26.00 -10.47 -45.58
CA ALA A 27 27.42 -10.60 -45.27
C ALA A 27 27.58 -11.61 -44.13
N THR A 28 27.84 -12.85 -44.52
CA THR A 28 28.33 -13.93 -43.66
C THR A 28 29.63 -13.51 -42.99
N MET A 29 29.58 -13.29 -41.67
CA MET A 29 30.75 -13.27 -40.79
C MET A 29 30.67 -14.49 -39.89
N GLN A 30 31.58 -15.44 -40.13
CA GLN A 30 31.90 -16.52 -39.22
C GLN A 30 32.48 -15.92 -37.94
N ASN A 31 31.70 -15.87 -36.87
CA ASN A 31 32.21 -15.86 -35.51
C ASN A 31 31.15 -16.45 -34.55
N SER A 32 31.58 -17.44 -33.78
CA SER A 32 30.80 -18.24 -32.85
C SER A 32 30.36 -17.45 -31.60
N GLY A 33 29.03 -17.37 -31.35
CA GLY A 33 28.35 -16.84 -30.14
C GLY A 33 28.38 -15.31 -29.99
N PRO A 34 27.29 -14.58 -29.63
CA PRO A 34 26.02 -14.93 -28.96
C PRO A 34 24.76 -14.60 -29.81
N ALA A 35 24.89 -14.54 -31.14
CA ALA A 35 23.79 -14.12 -32.02
C ALA A 35 22.69 -15.18 -32.22
N GLU A 36 23.03 -16.47 -32.16
CA GLU A 36 22.05 -17.56 -32.26
C GLU A 36 21.19 -17.67 -30.98
N ASP A 37 21.76 -17.43 -29.80
CA ASP A 37 21.00 -17.40 -28.54
C ASP A 37 19.99 -16.25 -28.50
N LEU A 38 20.34 -15.09 -29.07
CA LEU A 38 19.41 -13.96 -29.16
C LEU A 38 18.28 -14.27 -30.15
N LYS A 39 18.58 -14.93 -31.27
CA LYS A 39 17.61 -15.32 -32.29
C LYS A 39 16.65 -16.39 -31.78
N THR A 40 17.13 -17.37 -31.02
CA THR A 40 16.28 -18.38 -30.37
C THR A 40 15.41 -17.75 -29.29
N THR A 41 15.96 -16.85 -28.47
CA THR A 41 15.19 -16.12 -27.45
C THR A 41 14.08 -15.26 -28.07
N VAL A 42 14.37 -14.56 -29.18
CA VAL A 42 13.37 -13.77 -29.91
C VAL A 42 12.28 -14.65 -30.52
N MET A 43 12.62 -15.82 -31.07
CA MET A 43 11.62 -16.77 -31.56
C MET A 43 10.74 -17.31 -30.43
N GLN A 44 11.33 -17.62 -29.27
CA GLN A 44 10.62 -18.14 -28.11
C GLN A 44 9.69 -17.09 -27.48
N LEU A 45 10.11 -15.83 -27.44
CA LEU A 45 9.25 -14.70 -27.05
C LEU A 45 8.09 -14.51 -28.03
N ARG A 46 8.35 -14.62 -29.35
CA ARG A 46 7.32 -14.52 -30.38
C ARG A 46 6.27 -15.62 -30.25
N GLU A 47 6.70 -16.85 -29.97
CA GLU A 47 5.80 -17.98 -29.73
C GLU A 47 4.96 -17.78 -28.44
N THR A 48 5.59 -17.30 -27.36
CA THR A 48 4.91 -17.00 -26.10
C THR A 48 3.85 -15.91 -26.28
N VAL A 49 4.15 -14.87 -27.06
CA VAL A 49 3.18 -13.79 -27.38
C VAL A 49 2.01 -14.31 -28.20
N LEU A 50 2.26 -15.21 -29.17
CA LEU A 50 1.19 -15.82 -29.95
C LEU A 50 0.29 -16.70 -29.07
N GLN A 51 0.87 -17.46 -28.14
CA GLN A 51 0.11 -18.31 -27.22
C GLN A 51 -0.67 -17.50 -26.18
N GLN A 52 -0.11 -16.39 -25.69
CA GLN A 52 -0.85 -15.44 -24.86
C GLN A 52 -2.02 -14.80 -25.63
N LYS A 53 -1.82 -14.43 -26.90
CA LYS A 53 -2.88 -13.88 -27.74
C LYS A 53 -4.02 -14.87 -27.95
N GLU A 54 -3.73 -16.15 -28.18
CA GLU A 54 -4.75 -17.20 -28.32
C GLU A 54 -5.51 -17.44 -27.01
N THR A 55 -4.79 -17.42 -25.88
CA THR A 55 -5.39 -17.54 -24.54
C THR A 55 -6.34 -16.37 -24.26
N ILE A 56 -5.94 -15.14 -24.59
CA ILE A 56 -6.77 -13.93 -24.43
C ILE A 56 -7.99 -13.99 -25.36
N MET A 57 -7.84 -14.49 -26.59
CA MET A 57 -8.96 -14.67 -27.51
C MET A 57 -9.98 -15.68 -26.99
N ASN A 58 -9.53 -16.82 -26.45
CA ASN A 58 -10.40 -17.80 -25.82
C ASN A 58 -11.09 -17.22 -24.58
N GLN A 59 -10.36 -16.49 -23.72
CA GLN A 59 -10.96 -15.80 -22.57
C GLN A 59 -12.03 -14.78 -22.99
N LYS A 60 -11.81 -14.04 -24.08
CA LYS A 60 -12.78 -13.08 -24.61
C LYS A 60 -14.05 -13.77 -25.13
N GLU A 61 -13.91 -14.94 -25.74
CA GLU A 61 -15.06 -15.74 -26.19
C GLU A 61 -15.88 -16.26 -25.00
N THR A 62 -15.20 -16.79 -23.98
CA THR A 62 -15.83 -17.21 -22.72
C THR A 62 -16.55 -16.05 -22.03
N ILE A 63 -15.97 -14.85 -22.02
CA ILE A 63 -16.61 -13.65 -21.48
C ILE A 63 -17.87 -13.30 -22.28
N ARG A 64 -17.85 -13.36 -23.62
CA ARG A 64 -19.07 -13.14 -24.42
C ARG A 64 -20.15 -14.16 -24.13
N GLU A 65 -19.79 -15.43 -24.01
CA GLU A 65 -20.74 -16.50 -23.73
C GLU A 65 -21.38 -16.32 -22.35
N LEU A 66 -20.57 -15.99 -21.33
CA LEU A 66 -21.04 -15.69 -19.99
C LEU A 66 -21.93 -14.45 -19.96
N THR A 67 -21.58 -13.40 -20.70
CA THR A 67 -22.39 -12.17 -20.82
C THR A 67 -23.74 -12.45 -21.48
N SER A 68 -23.78 -13.29 -22.51
CA SER A 68 -25.02 -13.75 -23.17
C SER A 68 -25.91 -14.57 -22.23
N LYS A 69 -25.30 -15.49 -21.45
CA LYS A 69 -26.01 -16.26 -20.43
C LYS A 69 -26.55 -15.37 -19.30
N LEU A 70 -25.80 -14.36 -18.89
CA LEU A 70 -26.23 -13.38 -17.88
C LEU A 70 -27.45 -12.59 -18.35
N SER A 71 -27.43 -12.09 -19.60
CA SER A 71 -28.56 -11.37 -20.21
C SER A 71 -29.84 -12.24 -20.33
N ARG A 72 -29.69 -13.55 -20.55
CA ARG A 72 -30.82 -14.50 -20.53
C ARG A 72 -31.39 -14.72 -19.13
N CYS A 73 -30.56 -14.70 -18.10
CA CYS A 73 -31.04 -14.73 -16.71
C CYS A 73 -31.73 -13.42 -16.31
N GLU A 74 -31.21 -12.28 -16.75
CA GLU A 74 -31.80 -10.96 -16.45
C GLU A 74 -33.16 -10.76 -17.14
N SER A 75 -33.36 -11.33 -18.34
CA SER A 75 -34.65 -11.29 -19.04
C SER A 75 -35.71 -12.25 -18.48
N GLN A 76 -35.33 -13.22 -17.64
CA GLN A 76 -36.27 -14.06 -16.87
C GLN A 76 -36.63 -13.48 -15.49
N GLY A 77 -35.98 -12.38 -15.07
CA GLY A 77 -36.15 -11.75 -13.76
C GLY A 77 -37.19 -10.62 -13.68
N VAL A 78 -37.94 -10.35 -14.75
CA VAL A 78 -38.96 -9.29 -14.77
C VAL A 78 -40.35 -9.91 -14.86
N LEU A 79 -41.08 -9.93 -13.74
CA LEU A 79 -42.51 -10.20 -13.67
C LEU A 79 -43.25 -8.94 -13.25
N GLU A 80 -44.28 -8.59 -14.01
CA GLU A 80 -45.43 -7.71 -13.69
C GLU A 80 -46.57 -8.11 -14.68
N PRO A 81 -47.87 -7.86 -14.43
CA PRO A 81 -48.78 -8.87 -13.86
C PRO A 81 -50.00 -9.30 -14.73
N VAL A 82 -50.57 -10.46 -14.34
CA VAL A 82 -51.98 -10.96 -14.43
C VAL A 82 -52.80 -10.80 -15.73
N ALA A 83 -53.20 -11.94 -16.34
CA ALA A 83 -54.59 -12.26 -16.77
C ALA A 83 -54.71 -13.74 -17.21
N GLY A 84 -55.86 -14.38 -16.90
CA GLY A 84 -56.03 -15.84 -16.86
C GLY A 84 -56.38 -16.59 -18.15
N GLY A 85 -56.60 -17.90 -18.01
CA GLY A 85 -57.14 -18.78 -19.05
C GLY A 85 -56.97 -20.29 -18.78
N ARG A 86 -58.08 -20.99 -18.53
CA ARG A 86 -58.22 -22.46 -18.42
C ARG A 86 -57.74 -23.22 -19.69
N LYS A 87 -57.15 -24.42 -19.53
CA LYS A 87 -57.61 -25.69 -20.16
C LYS A 87 -56.80 -26.96 -19.76
N LYS A 88 -57.52 -28.09 -19.81
CA LYS A 88 -57.29 -29.52 -19.48
C LYS A 88 -56.04 -30.24 -20.02
N GLU A 89 -55.43 -31.09 -19.17
CA GLU A 89 -55.16 -32.58 -19.22
C GLU A 89 -54.79 -33.32 -20.55
N PRO A 90 -54.31 -34.60 -20.54
CA PRO A 90 -53.61 -35.44 -19.51
C PRO A 90 -52.50 -36.41 -20.04
N GLY A 91 -51.84 -37.15 -19.12
CA GLY A 91 -51.16 -38.45 -19.35
C GLY A 91 -49.62 -38.39 -19.34
N LYS A 92 -48.81 -39.31 -18.80
CA LYS A 92 -48.96 -40.77 -18.61
C LYS A 92 -47.84 -41.29 -17.66
N ASN A 93 -48.10 -42.41 -17.00
CA ASN A 93 -47.27 -43.07 -15.97
C ASN A 93 -46.06 -43.84 -16.55
N THR A 94 -44.97 -43.95 -15.78
CA THR A 94 -44.14 -45.17 -15.72
C THR A 94 -43.62 -45.39 -14.29
N MET A 95 -43.99 -46.54 -13.74
CA MET A 95 -43.64 -47.05 -12.41
C MET A 95 -42.18 -47.47 -12.27
N GLY A 96 -41.66 -47.40 -11.04
CA GLY A 96 -40.40 -48.01 -10.60
C GLY A 96 -40.15 -47.75 -9.11
N ASP A 97 -40.83 -48.53 -8.28
CA ASP A 97 -40.80 -48.54 -6.81
C ASP A 97 -39.44 -49.00 -6.25
N VAL A 98 -38.79 -48.20 -5.39
CA VAL A 98 -38.03 -48.69 -4.22
C VAL A 98 -38.07 -47.61 -3.11
N SER A 99 -38.72 -47.97 -2.01
CA SER A 99 -38.73 -47.28 -0.72
C SER A 99 -37.32 -46.84 -0.26
N ARG A 100 -37.12 -45.52 -0.02
CA ARG A 100 -36.00 -45.00 0.80
C ARG A 100 -36.53 -43.94 1.75
N GLY A 101 -36.31 -44.16 3.03
CA GLY A 101 -36.89 -43.38 4.12
C GLY A 101 -36.38 -41.92 4.20
N PRO A 102 -37.04 -41.08 5.01
CA PRO A 102 -36.77 -39.65 5.15
C PRO A 102 -35.39 -39.29 5.76
N THR A 103 -34.59 -40.29 6.13
CA THR A 103 -33.24 -40.14 6.70
C THR A 103 -32.14 -40.02 5.64
N ASP A 104 -32.30 -40.65 4.48
CA ASP A 104 -31.31 -40.58 3.39
C ASP A 104 -31.37 -39.24 2.63
N THR A 105 -32.56 -38.65 2.55
CA THR A 105 -32.77 -37.33 1.94
C THR A 105 -32.14 -36.22 2.78
N LEU A 106 -32.16 -36.35 4.11
CA LEU A 106 -31.57 -35.39 5.05
C LEU A 106 -30.04 -35.46 5.06
N ALA A 107 -29.46 -36.65 4.84
CA ALA A 107 -28.02 -36.83 4.67
C ALA A 107 -27.52 -36.28 3.31
N GLN A 108 -28.28 -36.50 2.22
CA GLN A 108 -28.00 -35.86 0.92
C GLN A 108 -28.15 -34.33 0.98
N LEU A 109 -29.16 -33.83 1.69
CA LEU A 109 -29.32 -32.39 1.95
C LEU A 109 -28.16 -31.86 2.79
N GLY A 110 -27.69 -32.60 3.80
CA GLY A 110 -26.51 -32.21 4.61
C GLY A 110 -25.22 -32.14 3.80
N GLN A 111 -24.97 -33.10 2.91
CA GLN A 111 -23.79 -33.11 2.04
C GLN A 111 -23.84 -32.00 0.97
N THR A 112 -25.02 -31.73 0.40
CA THR A 112 -25.19 -30.63 -0.55
C THR A 112 -25.08 -29.27 0.15
N LEU A 113 -25.58 -29.12 1.37
CA LEU A 113 -25.41 -27.90 2.18
C LEU A 113 -23.94 -27.66 2.56
N ALA A 114 -23.19 -28.71 2.91
CA ALA A 114 -21.77 -28.60 3.22
C ALA A 114 -20.94 -28.18 1.98
N THR A 115 -21.26 -28.76 0.82
CA THR A 115 -20.60 -28.42 -0.45
C THR A 115 -20.95 -27.00 -0.90
N LEU A 116 -22.19 -26.54 -0.68
CA LEU A 116 -22.62 -25.17 -0.94
C LEU A 116 -21.97 -24.17 0.02
N LYS A 117 -21.84 -24.52 1.30
CA LYS A 117 -21.17 -23.69 2.33
C LYS A 117 -19.71 -23.44 1.95
N GLN A 118 -18.99 -24.47 1.51
CA GLN A 118 -17.58 -24.32 1.13
C GLN A 118 -17.40 -23.52 -0.17
N ARG A 119 -18.39 -23.56 -1.08
CA ARG A 119 -18.42 -22.67 -2.25
C ARG A 119 -18.76 -21.22 -1.87
N LEU A 120 -19.60 -21.01 -0.86
CA LEU A 120 -19.95 -19.70 -0.32
C LEU A 120 -18.77 -19.03 0.38
N GLU A 121 -18.00 -19.77 1.18
CA GLU A 121 -16.78 -19.29 1.87
C GLU A 121 -15.70 -18.89 0.85
N ASN A 122 -15.52 -19.65 -0.23
CA ASN A 122 -14.62 -19.30 -1.34
C ASN A 122 -15.08 -18.06 -2.12
N LEU A 123 -16.39 -17.81 -2.20
CA LEU A 123 -16.97 -16.62 -2.85
C LEU A 123 -16.94 -15.37 -1.95
N GLU A 124 -17.08 -15.52 -0.63
CA GLU A 124 -16.96 -14.43 0.36
C GLU A 124 -15.52 -13.90 0.46
N GLN A 125 -14.51 -14.75 0.26
CA GLN A 125 -13.12 -14.32 0.15
C GLN A 125 -12.87 -13.43 -1.09
N TYR A 126 -13.62 -13.64 -2.17
CA TYR A 126 -13.55 -12.82 -3.39
C TYR A 126 -14.34 -11.50 -3.27
N SER A 127 -15.40 -11.47 -2.44
CA SER A 127 -16.33 -10.33 -2.33
C SER A 127 -15.96 -9.27 -1.28
N ARG A 128 -14.93 -9.48 -0.45
CA ARG A 128 -14.40 -8.41 0.42
C ARG A 128 -13.71 -7.27 -0.35
N ASN A 129 -13.59 -7.36 -1.67
CA ASN A 129 -12.83 -6.44 -2.50
C ASN A 129 -13.60 -5.32 -3.20
N ASN A 130 -14.93 -5.20 -3.10
CA ASN A 130 -15.61 -4.00 -3.61
C ASN A 130 -16.96 -3.78 -2.93
N GLY A 131 -16.99 -2.87 -1.96
CA GLY A 131 -18.22 -2.43 -1.34
C GLY A 131 -18.99 -1.47 -2.24
N SER A 132 -20.30 -1.62 -2.33
CA SER A 132 -21.25 -0.57 -1.94
C SER A 132 -22.72 -0.97 -2.20
N VAL A 133 -23.59 -0.40 -1.37
CA VAL A 133 -25.07 -0.26 -1.49
C VAL A 133 -25.97 -1.48 -1.22
N GLN A 134 -25.59 -2.74 -1.46
CA GLN A 134 -26.48 -3.89 -1.17
C GLN A 134 -26.47 -4.36 0.31
N ALA A 135 -25.51 -3.89 1.12
CA ALA A 135 -25.31 -4.37 2.49
C ALA A 135 -26.44 -4.00 3.46
N ASN A 136 -27.19 -2.91 3.21
CA ASN A 136 -28.26 -2.48 4.11
C ASN A 136 -29.52 -3.35 3.95
N SER A 137 -29.85 -3.79 2.73
CA SER A 137 -31.00 -4.66 2.47
C SER A 137 -30.79 -6.08 3.02
N LEU A 138 -29.58 -6.62 2.91
CA LEU A 138 -29.26 -7.95 3.45
C LEU A 138 -29.21 -7.93 4.99
N LYS A 139 -28.74 -6.81 5.58
CA LYS A 139 -28.73 -6.60 7.03
C LYS A 139 -30.14 -6.59 7.61
N ASP A 140 -31.09 -5.91 6.96
CA ASP A 140 -32.49 -5.89 7.41
C ASP A 140 -33.20 -7.24 7.21
N LEU A 141 -32.84 -7.99 6.16
CA LEU A 141 -33.36 -9.34 5.93
C LEU A 141 -32.82 -10.34 6.98
N LEU A 142 -31.54 -10.22 7.34
CA LEU A 142 -30.89 -11.04 8.37
C LEU A 142 -31.44 -10.71 9.75
N GLN A 143 -31.70 -9.43 10.06
CA GLN A 143 -32.28 -9.03 11.34
C GLN A 143 -33.69 -9.60 11.53
N ASN A 144 -34.55 -9.52 10.49
CA ASN A 144 -35.88 -10.12 10.53
C ASN A 144 -35.84 -11.66 10.65
N LYS A 145 -34.83 -12.32 10.07
CA LYS A 145 -34.64 -13.77 10.19
C LYS A 145 -34.17 -14.18 11.58
N ILE A 146 -33.36 -13.34 12.23
CA ILE A 146 -32.88 -13.53 13.60
C ILE A 146 -34.04 -13.41 14.58
N ASP A 147 -34.89 -12.39 14.46
CA ASP A 147 -36.06 -12.20 15.35
C ASP A 147 -37.07 -13.36 15.22
N ASP A 148 -37.26 -13.91 14.01
CA ASP A 148 -38.13 -15.06 13.77
C ASP A 148 -37.55 -16.37 14.33
N MET A 149 -36.22 -16.53 14.24
CA MET A 149 -35.50 -17.64 14.87
C MET A 149 -35.50 -17.52 16.40
N GLU A 150 -35.37 -16.33 16.98
CA GLU A 150 -35.43 -16.12 18.43
C GLU A 150 -36.81 -16.50 18.98
N LYS A 151 -37.89 -16.13 18.28
CA LYS A 151 -39.25 -16.58 18.64
C LYS A 151 -39.41 -18.10 18.53
N GLN A 152 -38.82 -18.73 17.51
CA GLN A 152 -38.81 -20.19 17.39
C GLN A 152 -38.01 -20.88 18.50
N VAL A 153 -36.85 -20.32 18.88
CA VAL A 153 -36.00 -20.85 19.95
C VAL A 153 -36.69 -20.66 21.30
N LEU A 154 -37.29 -19.51 21.58
CA LEU A 154 -38.07 -19.27 22.79
C LEU A 154 -39.27 -20.22 22.90
N SER A 155 -39.96 -20.49 21.79
CA SER A 155 -41.05 -21.49 21.77
C SER A 155 -40.54 -22.91 22.03
N ARG A 156 -39.36 -23.26 21.51
CA ARG A 156 -38.73 -24.57 21.74
C ARG A 156 -38.16 -24.71 23.15
N VAL A 157 -37.61 -23.65 23.73
CA VAL A 157 -37.09 -23.62 25.10
C VAL A 157 -38.24 -23.79 26.10
N ASN A 158 -39.38 -23.13 25.88
CA ASN A 158 -40.59 -23.33 26.70
C ASN A 158 -41.18 -24.75 26.56
N THR A 159 -40.99 -25.43 25.42
CA THR A 159 -41.36 -26.85 25.27
C THR A 159 -40.33 -27.82 25.84
N LEU A 160 -39.12 -27.36 26.19
CA LEU A 160 -38.03 -28.18 26.70
C LEU A 160 -37.86 -28.10 28.23
N GLU A 161 -38.60 -27.23 28.92
CA GLU A 161 -38.65 -27.18 30.39
C GLU A 161 -39.42 -28.35 31.03
N ASP A 162 -40.13 -29.18 30.26
CA ASP A 162 -40.89 -30.35 30.77
C ASP A 162 -40.16 -31.70 30.69
N SER A 163 -38.87 -31.73 30.35
CA SER A 163 -38.10 -32.99 30.32
C SER A 163 -36.77 -32.88 31.08
N LYS A 164 -36.79 -33.41 32.30
CA LYS A 164 -35.68 -33.59 33.25
C LYS A 164 -34.66 -34.67 32.77
N PRO A 165 -33.49 -34.86 33.43
CA PRO A 165 -32.19 -34.43 32.91
C PRO A 165 -31.18 -35.58 32.72
N GLY A 166 -30.12 -35.36 31.93
CA GLY A 166 -28.95 -36.24 32.00
C GLY A 166 -27.92 -36.05 30.90
N GLN A 167 -26.86 -35.29 31.16
CA GLN A 167 -25.48 -35.53 30.67
C GLN A 167 -24.51 -34.51 31.30
N LYS A 168 -23.71 -34.96 32.29
CA LYS A 168 -22.70 -34.14 32.97
C LYS A 168 -21.59 -33.62 32.02
N ASN A 169 -21.28 -34.36 30.97
CA ASN A 169 -20.16 -34.02 30.07
C ASN A 169 -20.46 -32.83 29.14
N ASP A 170 -21.72 -32.63 28.74
CA ASP A 170 -22.13 -31.48 27.92
C ASP A 170 -22.17 -30.18 28.72
N THR A 171 -22.39 -30.30 30.03
CA THR A 171 -22.47 -29.14 30.94
C THR A 171 -21.08 -28.55 31.18
N ASP A 172 -20.08 -29.39 31.40
CA ASP A 172 -18.68 -28.95 31.57
C ASP A 172 -18.10 -28.33 30.29
N GLN A 173 -18.49 -28.87 29.13
CA GLN A 173 -18.06 -28.34 27.84
C GLN A 173 -18.73 -27.00 27.52
N ARG A 174 -20.03 -26.85 27.84
CA ARG A 174 -20.72 -25.55 27.83
C ARG A 174 -20.07 -24.54 28.76
N ASN A 175 -19.77 -24.91 30.01
CA ASN A 175 -19.15 -24.02 30.99
C ASN A 175 -17.75 -23.55 30.56
N ARG A 176 -16.98 -24.38 29.84
CA ARG A 176 -15.69 -23.99 29.23
C ARG A 176 -15.86 -23.01 28.07
N VAL A 177 -16.85 -23.24 27.21
CA VAL A 177 -17.16 -22.33 26.10
C VAL A 177 -17.70 -20.99 26.62
N GLU A 178 -18.52 -21.01 27.67
CA GLU A 178 -19.09 -19.82 28.28
C GLU A 178 -18.05 -19.01 29.05
N SER A 179 -17.11 -19.66 29.75
CA SER A 179 -15.99 -18.97 30.41
C SER A 179 -15.00 -18.38 29.40
N THR A 180 -14.70 -19.07 28.30
CA THR A 180 -13.87 -18.51 27.22
C THR A 180 -14.58 -17.37 26.49
N LEU A 181 -15.89 -17.49 26.24
CA LEU A 181 -16.70 -16.43 25.67
C LEU A 181 -16.79 -15.20 26.58
N THR A 182 -16.90 -15.41 27.90
CA THR A 182 -16.91 -14.32 28.89
C THR A 182 -15.54 -13.67 28.99
N SER A 183 -14.47 -14.45 28.96
CA SER A 183 -13.09 -13.92 28.90
C SER A 183 -12.85 -13.11 27.62
N LEU A 184 -13.37 -13.56 26.47
CA LEU A 184 -13.29 -12.83 25.21
C LEU A 184 -14.14 -11.55 25.22
N HIS A 185 -15.37 -11.60 25.73
CA HIS A 185 -16.20 -10.40 25.89
C HIS A 185 -15.59 -9.41 26.87
N GLN A 186 -14.94 -9.88 27.93
CA GLN A 186 -14.21 -9.02 28.85
C GLN A 186 -13.01 -8.40 28.14
N ARG A 187 -12.27 -9.16 27.33
CA ARG A 187 -11.12 -8.67 26.55
C ARG A 187 -11.52 -7.70 25.44
N ILE A 188 -12.66 -7.93 24.79
CA ILE A 188 -13.26 -7.01 23.81
C ILE A 188 -13.75 -5.76 24.53
N ASN A 189 -14.44 -5.88 25.66
CA ASN A 189 -14.81 -4.74 26.48
C ASN A 189 -13.59 -4.01 27.04
N ASP A 190 -12.48 -4.68 27.35
CA ASP A 190 -11.23 -4.05 27.79
C ASP A 190 -10.46 -3.44 26.62
N LEU A 191 -10.70 -3.87 25.38
CA LEU A 191 -10.22 -3.23 24.15
C LEU A 191 -11.11 -2.06 23.73
N GLU A 192 -12.42 -2.12 24.00
CA GLU A 192 -13.40 -1.06 23.74
C GLU A 192 -13.42 0.01 24.83
N LYS A 193 -13.20 -0.38 26.10
CA LYS A 193 -12.98 0.49 27.28
C LYS A 193 -11.50 0.78 27.50
N GLY A 194 -10.61 0.10 26.77
CA GLY A 194 -9.18 0.35 26.68
C GLY A 194 -8.88 1.70 26.04
N SER A 195 -9.04 2.75 26.82
CA SER A 195 -8.55 4.10 26.56
C SER A 195 -9.17 4.83 25.36
N LYS A 196 -10.43 5.25 25.53
CA LYS A 196 -10.83 6.62 25.15
C LYS A 196 -10.25 7.69 26.11
N GLY A 197 -9.14 7.39 26.80
CA GLY A 197 -8.17 8.39 27.22
C GLY A 197 -7.19 8.58 26.08
N SER A 198 -7.30 9.70 25.37
CA SER A 198 -6.40 10.24 24.34
C SER A 198 -5.13 9.40 24.09
N ARG A 199 -5.18 8.39 23.21
CA ARG A 199 -3.94 7.84 22.64
C ARG A 199 -3.19 9.01 22.03
N PRO A 200 -1.93 9.27 22.39
CA PRO A 200 -1.19 10.39 21.83
C PRO A 200 -1.10 10.22 20.31
N LEU A 201 -1.75 11.13 19.57
CA LEU A 201 -1.86 11.08 18.11
C LEU A 201 -0.52 11.37 17.41
N ASP A 202 0.50 11.74 18.17
CA ASP A 202 1.86 12.07 17.78
C ASP A 202 2.85 10.91 18.03
N LYS A 203 2.46 9.86 18.76
CA LYS A 203 3.34 8.73 19.09
C LYS A 203 3.19 7.57 18.11
N PHE A 204 3.55 7.81 16.85
CA PHE A 204 3.51 6.79 15.82
C PHE A 204 4.64 6.93 14.80
N GLN A 205 4.94 5.83 14.13
CA GLN A 205 5.82 5.74 12.97
C GLN A 205 5.03 5.24 11.76
N ILE A 206 5.54 5.53 10.57
CA ILE A 206 5.08 4.97 9.30
C ILE A 206 6.17 4.06 8.76
N THR A 207 5.80 2.85 8.34
CA THR A 207 6.71 1.87 7.77
C THR A 207 6.42 1.65 6.29
N PHE A 208 7.49 1.78 5.49
CA PHE A 208 7.54 1.53 4.05
C PHE A 208 8.40 0.29 3.81
N PRO A 209 7.81 -0.91 3.71
CA PRO A 209 8.57 -2.16 3.76
C PRO A 209 9.30 -2.49 2.46
N LEU A 210 8.83 -1.96 1.33
CA LEU A 210 9.28 -2.35 -0.01
C LEU A 210 9.24 -1.15 -0.95
N ARG A 211 10.10 -1.18 -1.97
CA ARG A 211 10.08 -0.21 -3.07
C ARG A 211 8.85 -0.44 -3.93
N THR A 212 7.99 0.57 -4.00
CA THR A 212 6.80 0.59 -4.85
C THR A 212 6.59 2.00 -5.36
N ASN A 213 5.81 2.17 -6.41
CA ASN A 213 5.38 3.48 -6.89
C ASN A 213 3.96 3.87 -6.39
N TYR A 214 3.49 3.26 -5.29
CA TYR A 214 2.13 3.47 -4.79
C TYR A 214 2.00 3.53 -3.27
N MET A 215 3.00 3.09 -2.49
CA MET A 215 3.01 3.29 -1.03
C MET A 215 3.54 4.67 -0.68
N TYR A 216 2.68 5.52 -0.14
CA TYR A 216 3.07 6.87 0.28
C TYR A 216 2.18 7.38 1.40
N ALA A 217 2.61 8.42 2.10
CA ALA A 217 1.75 9.19 2.98
C ALA A 217 1.63 10.62 2.47
N LYS A 218 0.42 11.19 2.50
CA LYS A 218 0.16 12.57 2.10
C LYS A 218 -0.07 13.42 3.34
N VAL A 219 0.65 14.52 3.44
CA VAL A 219 0.38 15.54 4.46
C VAL A 219 -0.82 16.37 3.99
N LYS A 220 -1.83 16.51 4.85
CA LYS A 220 -3.10 17.18 4.51
C LYS A 220 -2.95 18.68 4.27
N LYS A 221 -2.08 19.32 5.06
CA LYS A 221 -1.79 20.75 4.93
C LYS A 221 -0.65 20.94 3.93
N SER A 222 -0.81 21.91 3.05
CA SER A 222 0.27 22.37 2.19
C SER A 222 1.23 23.30 2.95
N LEU A 223 2.40 23.55 2.38
CA LEU A 223 3.38 24.47 2.94
C LEU A 223 3.03 25.92 2.57
N PRO A 224 3.28 26.88 3.47
CA PRO A 224 3.22 28.30 3.15
C PRO A 224 4.46 28.72 2.33
N GLU A 225 4.51 30.00 1.95
CA GLU A 225 5.72 30.57 1.37
C GLU A 225 6.78 30.69 2.48
N MET A 226 7.98 30.18 2.25
CA MET A 226 9.03 30.15 3.28
C MET A 226 10.36 30.70 2.75
N TYR A 227 10.87 31.73 3.42
CA TYR A 227 12.18 32.34 3.16
C TYR A 227 13.32 31.65 3.92
N ALA A 228 12.97 30.84 4.91
CA ALA A 228 13.84 29.94 5.63
C ALA A 228 13.00 28.78 6.12
N PHE A 229 13.60 27.63 6.33
CA PHE A 229 12.92 26.54 7.00
C PHE A 229 13.88 25.70 7.82
N SER A 230 13.30 24.90 8.69
CA SER A 230 13.94 23.72 9.24
C SER A 230 12.99 22.55 9.13
N PHE A 231 13.51 21.37 8.83
CA PHE A 231 12.76 20.15 9.06
C PHE A 231 13.59 19.19 9.89
N CYS A 232 12.90 18.40 10.70
CA CYS A 232 13.49 17.34 11.52
C CYS A 232 12.62 16.09 11.41
N LEU A 233 13.25 14.92 11.39
CA LEU A 233 12.57 13.64 11.42
C LEU A 233 13.43 12.56 12.06
N TRP A 234 12.76 11.55 12.60
CA TRP A 234 13.37 10.28 12.95
C TRP A 234 13.26 9.33 11.76
N ILE A 235 14.37 8.71 11.39
CA ILE A 235 14.46 7.78 10.26
C ILE A 235 15.24 6.54 10.67
N LYS A 236 14.82 5.40 10.16
CA LYS A 236 15.53 4.13 10.28
C LYS A 236 15.43 3.37 8.96
N SER A 237 16.55 2.92 8.45
CA SER A 237 16.58 2.09 7.25
C SER A 237 17.81 1.19 7.23
N ASN A 238 17.70 0.05 6.58
CA ASN A 238 18.80 -0.84 6.23
C ASN A 238 18.89 -1.04 4.70
N ALA A 239 18.20 -0.20 3.93
CA ALA A 239 18.13 -0.35 2.49
C ALA A 239 19.45 0.07 1.84
N SER A 240 19.82 -0.64 0.78
CA SER A 240 21.05 -0.46 0.02
C SER A 240 20.71 -0.53 -1.48
N PRO A 241 21.36 0.26 -2.36
CA PRO A 241 22.51 1.15 -2.10
C PRO A 241 22.17 2.50 -1.44
N GLY A 242 20.90 2.93 -1.44
CA GLY A 242 20.43 4.12 -0.76
C GLY A 242 19.02 3.93 -0.20
N VAL A 243 18.61 4.76 0.76
CA VAL A 243 17.31 4.60 1.43
C VAL A 243 16.10 4.98 0.58
N GLY A 244 16.28 5.73 -0.51
CA GLY A 244 15.22 6.29 -1.35
C GLY A 244 14.81 7.71 -0.92
N THR A 245 13.53 8.05 -1.04
CA THR A 245 13.03 9.43 -0.86
C THR A 245 12.14 9.57 0.37
N PRO A 246 12.69 9.89 1.57
CA PRO A 246 11.90 10.07 2.78
C PRO A 246 10.71 11.04 2.60
N PHE A 247 10.91 12.14 1.89
CA PHE A 247 9.83 13.05 1.52
C PHE A 247 10.16 13.88 0.27
N SER A 248 9.10 14.34 -0.40
CA SER A 248 9.15 15.29 -1.51
C SER A 248 8.00 16.29 -1.41
N TYR A 249 8.22 17.50 -1.91
CA TYR A 249 7.24 18.55 -2.03
C TYR A 249 7.29 19.12 -3.44
N ALA A 250 6.13 19.10 -4.10
CA ALA A 250 5.96 19.57 -5.47
C ALA A 250 4.97 20.72 -5.52
N VAL A 251 5.20 21.70 -6.39
CA VAL A 251 4.27 22.79 -6.71
C VAL A 251 3.97 22.79 -8.20
N PRO A 252 2.88 23.45 -8.66
CA PRO A 252 2.62 23.57 -10.09
C PRO A 252 3.83 24.15 -10.85
N GLY A 253 4.35 23.38 -11.81
CA GLY A 253 5.50 23.76 -12.64
C GLY A 253 6.88 23.51 -12.02
N GLN A 254 6.98 22.99 -10.79
CA GLN A 254 8.24 22.56 -10.20
C GLN A 254 7.99 21.35 -9.28
N ALA A 255 8.33 20.16 -9.75
CA ALA A 255 8.12 18.91 -9.02
C ALA A 255 9.16 18.74 -7.89
N ASN A 256 10.37 19.26 -8.12
CA ASN A 256 11.51 19.22 -7.19
C ASN A 256 11.61 20.51 -6.37
N GLU A 257 10.49 20.99 -5.82
CA GLU A 257 10.49 22.25 -5.06
C GLU A 257 11.25 22.09 -3.74
N LEU A 258 11.03 20.98 -3.03
CA LEU A 258 11.84 20.56 -1.88
C LEU A 258 11.85 19.03 -1.77
N VAL A 259 13.01 18.38 -1.88
CA VAL A 259 13.12 16.92 -1.85
C VAL A 259 14.29 16.50 -0.96
N LEU A 260 14.12 15.42 -0.19
CA LEU A 260 15.22 14.71 0.46
C LEU A 260 15.29 13.30 -0.10
N ILE A 261 16.43 12.94 -0.69
CA ILE A 261 16.59 11.67 -1.40
C ILE A 261 18.00 11.10 -1.21
N GLU A 262 18.11 9.77 -1.11
CA GLU A 262 19.37 9.04 -1.23
C GLU A 262 19.16 7.92 -2.27
N TRP A 263 19.68 8.15 -3.48
CA TRP A 263 19.42 7.29 -4.63
C TRP A 263 20.70 6.81 -5.31
N GLY A 264 20.74 5.52 -5.64
CA GLY A 264 21.92 4.86 -6.18
C GLY A 264 23.08 4.85 -5.19
N ASN A 265 24.29 5.12 -5.67
CA ASN A 265 25.51 5.22 -4.86
C ASN A 265 25.86 6.66 -4.46
N ASN A 266 24.88 7.57 -4.56
CA ASN A 266 25.07 8.95 -4.14
C ASN A 266 24.81 9.09 -2.64
N PRO A 267 25.49 10.03 -1.94
CA PRO A 267 25.12 10.38 -0.59
C PRO A 267 23.69 10.94 -0.57
N MET A 268 23.10 11.04 0.62
CA MET A 268 21.83 11.75 0.77
C MET A 268 21.95 13.20 0.25
N GLU A 269 20.94 13.64 -0.49
CA GLU A 269 20.87 14.93 -1.15
C GLU A 269 19.59 15.65 -0.74
N ILE A 270 19.70 16.96 -0.55
CA ILE A 270 18.56 17.87 -0.50
C ILE A 270 18.47 18.62 -1.83
N LEU A 271 17.27 18.62 -2.41
CA LEU A 271 16.96 19.43 -3.57
C LEU A 271 16.05 20.59 -3.16
N ILE A 272 16.36 21.78 -3.64
CA ILE A 272 15.50 22.97 -3.54
C ILE A 272 15.43 23.61 -4.91
N ASN A 273 14.23 23.71 -5.49
CA ASN A 273 14.03 24.22 -6.85
C ASN A 273 14.98 23.55 -7.86
N ASP A 274 15.07 22.22 -7.81
CA ASP A 274 15.94 21.40 -8.66
C ASP A 274 17.46 21.68 -8.52
N LYS A 275 17.88 22.41 -7.48
CA LYS A 275 19.28 22.59 -7.10
C LYS A 275 19.65 21.61 -5.99
N VAL A 276 20.83 21.00 -6.12
CA VAL A 276 21.26 19.88 -5.27
C VAL A 276 22.30 20.34 -4.26
N ALA A 277 22.19 19.89 -3.01
CA ALA A 277 23.28 19.87 -2.04
C ALA A 277 23.44 18.47 -1.43
N LYS A 278 24.69 18.01 -1.34
CA LYS A 278 25.05 16.72 -0.77
C LYS A 278 25.19 16.83 0.75
N LEU A 279 24.58 15.89 1.46
CA LEU A 279 24.49 15.89 2.92
C LEU A 279 25.40 14.80 3.49
N PRO A 280 26.13 15.09 4.58
CA PRO A 280 27.05 14.14 5.21
C PRO A 280 26.34 13.22 6.21
N PHE A 281 25.21 12.63 5.81
CA PHE A 281 24.46 11.70 6.65
C PHE A 281 24.86 10.26 6.42
N ILE A 282 24.88 9.47 7.49
CA ILE A 282 25.08 8.02 7.46
C ILE A 282 23.97 7.41 8.30
N ILE A 283 22.95 6.84 7.65
CA ILE A 283 21.70 6.39 8.31
C ILE A 283 21.24 4.98 7.89
N ASN A 284 22.00 4.30 7.04
CA ASN A 284 21.65 2.99 6.46
C ASN A 284 22.14 1.80 7.31
N ASP A 285 22.30 1.99 8.62
CA ASP A 285 22.84 0.99 9.56
C ASP A 285 21.74 0.18 10.29
N GLY A 286 20.48 0.38 9.90
CA GLY A 286 19.32 -0.26 10.52
C GLY A 286 18.94 0.31 11.90
N LYS A 287 19.53 1.43 12.34
CA LYS A 287 19.18 2.09 13.61
C LYS A 287 18.37 3.36 13.38
N TRP A 288 17.75 3.83 14.45
CA TRP A 288 17.05 5.11 14.47
C TRP A 288 18.06 6.25 14.56
N HIS A 289 17.95 7.18 13.61
CA HIS A 289 18.68 8.44 13.60
C HIS A 289 17.71 9.60 13.58
N HIS A 290 18.08 10.68 14.27
CA HIS A 290 17.38 11.95 14.19
C HIS A 290 18.15 12.88 13.25
N ILE A 291 17.54 13.26 12.12
CA ILE A 291 18.14 14.18 11.17
C ILE A 291 17.38 15.50 11.16
N CYS A 292 18.12 16.60 11.07
CA CYS A 292 17.55 17.92 10.81
C CYS A 292 18.35 18.65 9.74
N ILE A 293 17.65 19.42 8.92
CA ILE A 293 18.26 20.38 8.00
C ILE A 293 17.65 21.74 8.25
N THR A 294 18.49 22.77 8.33
CA THR A 294 18.07 24.17 8.31
C THR A 294 18.53 24.78 6.99
N TRP A 295 17.74 25.68 6.42
CA TRP A 295 18.08 26.40 5.19
C TRP A 295 17.50 27.81 5.18
N THR A 296 18.14 28.73 4.45
CA THR A 296 17.63 30.08 4.20
C THR A 296 17.90 30.55 2.78
N THR A 297 16.93 31.30 2.23
CA THR A 297 17.04 32.03 0.95
C THR A 297 18.27 32.92 0.88
N ARG A 298 18.70 33.53 2.00
CA ARG A 298 19.88 34.40 2.00
C ARG A 298 21.13 33.56 1.75
N ASP A 299 21.71 33.76 0.57
CA ASP A 299 22.88 33.04 0.07
C ASP A 299 22.71 31.52 -0.01
N GLY A 300 21.49 30.99 0.15
CA GLY A 300 21.22 29.55 0.06
C GLY A 300 21.93 28.73 1.14
N VAL A 301 22.14 29.31 2.33
CA VAL A 301 22.90 28.67 3.42
C VAL A 301 22.10 27.55 4.05
N TRP A 302 22.69 26.36 4.15
CA TRP A 302 22.13 25.18 4.81
C TRP A 302 23.05 24.59 5.86
N GLU A 303 22.46 23.94 6.86
CA GLU A 303 23.16 23.21 7.92
C GLU A 303 22.49 21.86 8.14
N ALA A 304 23.29 20.80 8.25
CA ALA A 304 22.84 19.43 8.38
C ALA A 304 23.26 18.86 9.74
N PHE A 305 22.29 18.37 10.52
CA PHE A 305 22.46 17.82 11.85
C PHE A 305 22.04 16.35 11.88
N GLN A 306 22.86 15.50 12.50
CA GLN A 306 22.55 14.11 12.76
C GLN A 306 22.71 13.83 14.25
N ASP A 307 21.69 13.25 14.85
CA ASP A 307 21.59 12.88 16.26
C ASP A 307 21.90 14.07 17.19
N GLY A 308 21.41 15.25 16.79
CA GLY A 308 21.57 16.51 17.54
C GLY A 308 22.90 17.23 17.33
N VAL A 309 23.81 16.68 16.51
CA VAL A 309 25.15 17.23 16.27
C VAL A 309 25.27 17.74 14.84
N LEU A 310 25.85 18.93 14.66
CA LEU A 310 26.16 19.49 13.34
C LEU A 310 27.17 18.59 12.60
N ARG A 311 26.83 18.16 11.39
CA ARG A 311 27.66 17.30 10.53
C ARG A 311 28.18 18.00 9.29
N GLY A 312 27.46 19.01 8.79
CA GLY A 312 27.90 19.76 7.63
C GLY A 312 27.14 21.06 7.46
N THR A 313 27.73 21.93 6.67
CA THR A 313 27.18 23.23 6.28
C THR A 313 27.51 23.49 4.82
N GLY A 314 26.72 24.30 4.15
CA GLY A 314 27.04 24.81 2.83
C GLY A 314 26.23 26.04 2.49
N GLU A 315 26.47 26.55 1.29
CA GLU A 315 25.85 27.75 0.75
C GLU A 315 25.51 27.56 -0.73
N ASN A 316 24.91 28.58 -1.35
CA ASN A 316 24.52 28.61 -2.76
C ASN A 316 23.50 27.52 -3.16
N LEU A 317 22.75 26.97 -2.21
CA LEU A 317 21.61 26.10 -2.50
C LEU A 317 20.36 26.96 -2.74
N ALA A 318 19.96 27.09 -4.01
CA ALA A 318 18.78 27.87 -4.43
C ALA A 318 18.69 29.27 -3.78
N PRO A 319 19.76 30.10 -3.85
CA PRO A 319 19.75 31.41 -3.21
C PRO A 319 18.63 32.28 -3.78
N TYR A 320 18.01 33.09 -2.92
CA TYR A 320 16.93 34.03 -3.24
C TYR A 320 15.63 33.40 -3.78
N HIS A 321 15.49 32.06 -3.74
CA HIS A 321 14.27 31.36 -4.13
C HIS A 321 13.46 30.98 -2.89
N PRO A 322 12.40 31.70 -2.50
CA PRO A 322 11.52 31.26 -1.42
C PRO A 322 10.82 29.95 -1.82
N ILE A 323 10.62 29.05 -0.85
CA ILE A 323 9.83 27.83 -1.09
C ILE A 323 8.41 28.26 -1.42
N LYS A 324 7.92 27.83 -2.58
CA LYS A 324 6.60 28.22 -3.08
C LYS A 324 5.47 27.59 -2.25
N PRO A 325 4.39 28.33 -2.00
CA PRO A 325 3.25 27.82 -1.23
C PRO A 325 2.37 26.88 -2.06
N ASN A 326 1.41 26.24 -1.37
CA ASN A 326 0.25 25.57 -1.98
C ASN A 326 0.57 24.35 -2.87
N GLY A 327 1.70 23.69 -2.63
CA GLY A 327 2.07 22.41 -3.24
C GLY A 327 1.53 21.18 -2.52
N VAL A 328 2.07 20.01 -2.86
CA VAL A 328 1.72 18.71 -2.27
C VAL A 328 2.95 18.10 -1.62
N LEU A 329 2.86 17.85 -0.31
CA LEU A 329 3.90 17.19 0.48
C LEU A 329 3.58 15.70 0.64
N VAL A 330 4.50 14.87 0.15
CA VAL A 330 4.41 13.40 0.15
C VAL A 330 5.57 12.83 0.96
N LEU A 331 5.31 11.80 1.75
CA LEU A 331 6.30 10.99 2.44
C LEU A 331 6.45 9.66 1.73
N GLY A 332 7.70 9.25 1.54
CA GLY A 332 8.09 7.95 1.02
C GLY A 332 8.24 7.84 -0.51
N GLN A 333 7.97 8.91 -1.26
CA GLN A 333 8.06 8.94 -2.72
C GLN A 333 8.68 10.24 -3.22
N GLU A 334 9.37 10.15 -4.35
CA GLU A 334 9.81 11.26 -5.20
C GLU A 334 8.65 11.62 -6.15
N GLN A 335 8.45 12.91 -6.47
CA GLN A 335 7.33 13.40 -7.27
C GLN A 335 7.81 13.92 -8.64
N ASP A 336 7.50 13.23 -9.74
CA ASP A 336 7.67 13.79 -11.10
C ASP A 336 6.49 14.70 -11.52
N THR A 337 5.35 14.57 -10.82
CA THR A 337 4.16 15.39 -11.07
C THR A 337 3.51 15.79 -9.74
N LEU A 338 2.65 16.81 -9.75
CA LEU A 338 2.00 17.31 -8.54
C LEU A 338 1.18 16.20 -7.85
N GLY A 339 1.68 15.66 -6.74
CA GLY A 339 1.04 14.59 -5.96
C GLY A 339 1.12 13.19 -6.57
N GLY A 340 2.00 12.94 -7.54
CA GLY A 340 2.10 11.66 -8.23
C GLY A 340 3.33 11.53 -9.12
N GLY A 341 3.28 10.65 -10.11
CA GLY A 341 4.44 10.39 -11.00
C GLY A 341 5.57 9.71 -10.22
N PHE A 342 5.24 8.73 -9.40
CA PHE A 342 6.20 8.09 -8.51
C PHE A 342 7.02 7.03 -9.26
N ASP A 343 8.35 7.02 -9.06
CA ASP A 343 9.23 5.93 -9.47
C ASP A 343 9.56 5.02 -8.28
N ALA A 344 9.28 3.73 -8.45
CA ALA A 344 9.62 2.71 -7.46
C ALA A 344 11.13 2.63 -7.17
N THR A 345 12.01 2.99 -8.10
CA THR A 345 13.46 2.95 -7.87
C THR A 345 13.94 4.00 -6.87
N GLN A 346 13.18 5.09 -6.73
CA GLN A 346 13.45 6.22 -5.83
C GLN A 346 12.62 6.17 -4.54
N ALA A 347 11.68 5.22 -4.44
CA ALA A 347 10.82 5.06 -3.28
C ALA A 347 11.61 4.77 -2.00
N PHE A 348 11.19 5.38 -0.89
CA PHE A 348 11.77 5.14 0.42
C PHE A 348 11.47 3.73 0.92
N VAL A 349 12.48 3.11 1.53
CA VAL A 349 12.32 1.88 2.30
C VAL A 349 12.87 2.09 3.69
N GLY A 350 12.01 1.92 4.70
CA GLY A 350 12.38 2.12 6.09
C GLY A 350 11.20 2.57 6.95
N GLU A 351 11.54 3.12 8.10
CA GLU A 351 10.62 3.61 9.11
C GLU A 351 10.86 5.12 9.29
N LEU A 352 9.78 5.91 9.37
CA LEU A 352 9.82 7.35 9.55
C LEU A 352 8.86 7.77 10.67
N ALA A 353 9.30 8.68 11.53
CA ALA A 353 8.49 9.22 12.62
C ALA A 353 8.85 10.67 12.93
N ASN A 354 7.97 11.36 13.68
CA ASN A 354 8.21 12.70 14.22
C ASN A 354 8.71 13.70 13.17
N PHE A 355 8.11 13.69 11.98
CA PHE A 355 8.43 14.68 10.95
C PHE A 355 7.77 16.02 11.27
N HIS A 356 8.61 17.02 11.46
CA HIS A 356 8.22 18.38 11.82
C HIS A 356 8.88 19.38 10.87
N ILE A 357 8.16 20.47 10.56
CA ILE A 357 8.64 21.57 9.73
C ILE A 357 8.38 22.91 10.43
N TRP A 358 9.36 23.80 10.34
CA TRP A 358 9.31 25.19 10.78
C TRP A 358 9.65 26.12 9.61
N ASP A 359 9.07 27.31 9.58
CA ASP A 359 9.32 28.41 8.61
C ASP A 359 10.49 29.33 9.04
N ARG A 360 11.38 28.80 9.89
CA ARG A 360 12.56 29.49 10.40
C ARG A 360 13.72 28.53 10.56
N LYS A 361 14.94 29.08 10.66
CA LYS A 361 16.11 28.32 11.10
C LYS A 361 15.99 28.02 12.60
N LEU A 362 16.09 26.74 12.97
CA LEU A 362 16.25 26.30 14.35
C LEU A 362 17.71 26.52 14.78
N THR A 363 17.90 26.78 16.07
CA THR A 363 19.22 26.82 16.70
C THR A 363 19.72 25.41 17.02
N ALA A 364 21.03 25.25 17.15
CA ALA A 364 21.64 23.96 17.55
C ALA A 364 21.07 23.43 18.89
N GLY A 365 20.75 24.31 19.84
CA GLY A 365 20.14 23.92 21.12
C GLY A 365 18.71 23.40 20.98
N GLU A 366 17.90 24.01 20.10
CA GLU A 366 16.55 23.50 19.78
C GLU A 366 16.62 22.13 19.11
N ILE A 367 17.54 21.95 18.16
CA ILE A 367 17.78 20.67 17.47
C ILE A 367 18.26 19.59 18.44
N TYR A 368 19.15 19.95 19.38
CA TYR A 368 19.61 19.03 20.41
C TYR A 368 18.47 18.58 21.33
N ASN A 369 17.56 19.49 21.70
CA ASN A 369 16.38 19.15 22.50
C ASN A 369 15.46 18.17 21.74
N LEU A 370 15.29 18.33 20.43
CA LEU A 370 14.52 17.40 19.58
C LEU A 370 15.19 16.02 19.52
N ALA A 371 16.51 15.97 19.30
CA ALA A 371 17.26 14.72 19.19
C ALA A 371 17.30 13.90 20.49
N THR A 372 17.28 14.59 21.64
CA THR A 372 17.33 13.96 22.98
C THR A 372 15.95 13.76 23.62
N CYS A 373 14.87 14.03 22.88
CA CYS A 373 13.49 13.96 23.38
C CYS A 373 13.29 14.77 24.67
N ASN A 374 13.94 15.92 24.76
CA ASN A 374 13.82 16.81 25.91
C ASN A 374 12.39 17.38 25.98
N ASN A 375 11.83 17.56 27.18
CA ASN A 375 10.51 18.16 27.37
C ASN A 375 10.40 19.61 26.83
N ARG A 376 11.53 20.26 26.54
CA ARG A 376 11.59 21.59 25.89
C ARG A 376 11.51 21.52 24.36
N ALA A 377 11.50 20.33 23.77
CA ALA A 377 11.34 20.14 22.34
C ALA A 377 9.98 20.72 21.89
N GLN A 378 10.02 21.68 20.97
CA GLN A 378 8.82 22.30 20.42
C GLN A 378 8.36 21.52 19.20
N ALA A 379 7.05 21.52 18.92
CA ALA A 379 6.53 20.99 17.67
C ALA A 379 6.74 22.00 16.51
N GLY A 380 6.80 21.48 15.28
CA GLY A 380 6.78 22.29 14.07
C GLY A 380 5.56 23.20 13.97
N ASN A 381 5.78 24.49 13.67
CA ASN A 381 4.70 25.46 13.48
C ASN A 381 4.08 25.38 12.07
N VAL A 382 4.81 24.87 11.08
CA VAL A 382 4.29 24.62 9.73
C VAL A 382 3.68 23.22 9.64
N LEU A 383 4.43 22.21 10.07
CA LEU A 383 3.97 20.83 10.16
C LEU A 383 4.28 20.24 11.54
N SER A 384 3.25 19.77 12.23
CA SER A 384 3.39 18.96 13.42
C SER A 384 3.02 17.50 13.13
N TRP A 385 3.86 16.57 13.60
CA TRP A 385 3.61 15.14 13.50
C TRP A 385 2.36 14.74 14.29
N SER A 386 1.31 14.35 13.58
CA SER A 386 0.05 13.90 14.16
C SER A 386 -0.69 13.03 13.15
N GLU A 387 -1.33 11.96 13.62
CA GLU A 387 -2.20 11.10 12.79
C GLU A 387 -3.30 11.90 12.07
N SER A 388 -3.74 13.01 12.68
CA SER A 388 -4.77 13.89 12.09
C SER A 388 -4.30 14.63 10.84
N ASN A 389 -2.99 14.85 10.69
CA ASN A 389 -2.37 15.62 9.61
C ASN A 389 -1.92 14.76 8.42
N ILE A 390 -1.98 13.41 8.53
CA ILE A 390 -1.33 12.50 7.59
C ILE A 390 -2.26 11.34 7.17
N ASP A 391 -2.56 11.29 5.88
CA ASP A 391 -3.26 10.18 5.24
C ASP A 391 -2.27 9.20 4.63
N VAL A 392 -2.47 7.89 4.82
CA VAL A 392 -1.55 6.85 4.37
C VAL A 392 -2.21 6.01 3.27
N PHE A 393 -1.47 5.75 2.20
CA PHE A 393 -1.95 5.10 0.98
C PHE A 393 -1.08 3.89 0.60
N GLY A 394 -1.64 3.03 -0.25
CA GLY A 394 -0.90 1.93 -0.87
C GLY A 394 -0.50 0.78 0.05
N GLY A 395 -0.94 0.77 1.31
CA GLY A 395 -0.61 -0.29 2.26
C GLY A 395 0.62 -0.03 3.14
N ALA A 396 1.15 1.19 3.14
CA ALA A 396 2.08 1.61 4.20
C ALA A 396 1.39 1.52 5.58
N THR A 397 2.14 1.11 6.61
CA THR A 397 1.56 0.74 7.92
C THR A 397 1.95 1.75 8.99
N LYS A 398 1.03 2.02 9.94
CA LYS A 398 1.30 2.84 11.13
C LYS A 398 1.54 1.94 12.35
N TRP A 399 2.60 2.21 13.09
CA TRP A 399 2.92 1.52 14.35
C TRP A 399 3.13 2.54 15.48
N THR A 400 2.93 2.13 16.72
CA THR A 400 3.27 2.99 17.88
C THR A 400 4.77 3.21 17.94
N PHE A 401 5.19 4.46 18.13
CA PHE A 401 6.60 4.80 18.25
C PHE A 401 6.78 5.81 19.39
N GLU A 402 7.76 5.54 20.24
CA GLU A 402 8.22 6.48 21.25
C GLU A 402 9.71 6.76 20.99
N PRO A 403 10.05 7.97 20.53
CA PRO A 403 11.44 8.33 20.27
C PRO A 403 12.25 8.25 21.58
N CYS A 404 13.55 8.02 21.46
CA CYS A 404 14.50 7.92 22.56
C CYS A 404 14.29 6.78 23.59
N ARG A 405 13.22 5.97 23.49
CA ARG A 405 13.02 4.83 24.38
C ARG A 405 14.00 3.67 24.13
N GLN A 406 14.56 3.61 22.91
CA GLN A 406 15.53 2.59 22.47
C GLN A 406 16.99 3.06 22.51
N LEU A 407 17.27 4.27 23.02
CA LEU A 407 18.63 4.82 23.13
C LEU A 407 19.33 4.46 24.46
N ASN A 408 18.68 3.66 25.32
CA ASN A 408 19.22 3.19 26.60
C ASN A 408 19.55 1.70 26.58
#